data_AF-A0AAD6ZL72-F1
#
_entry.id   AF-A0AAD6ZL72-F1
#
_cell.length_a   1.000
_cell.length_b   1.000
_cell.length_c   1.000
_cell.angle_alpha   90.00
_cell.angle_beta   90.00
_cell.angle_gamma   90.00
#
_symmetry.space_group_name_H-M   'P 1'
#
loop_
_entity.id
_entity.type
_entity.pdbx_description
1 polymer ?
#
loop_
_entity_poly.entity_id
_entity_poly.type
_entity_poly.pdbx_seq_one_letter_code
_entity_poly.pdbx_strand_id
1 'polypeptide(L)'
;MLHAVYVISFLCLLRFDEALKIQVHETSQYGEIKPFVLHEFPEEEAHLCPVRALTAWLQCSGIERGYLFPIITVRDQVGDSSKPMKSEKFLEMFRNNLLDIKLDPYLYGTHSFRRGGCQYFASHRRWSLRRICEWGGWSMEFSNLTIVKYLIGWNDDPTELRENFLNPNQKLTVRCAMCSRTCACGC
;
A
#
# COMPACT_ATOMS: atom_id res chain seq x y z
N MET A 1 -8.84 -9.75 8.29
CA MET A 1 -7.76 -9.24 9.17
C MET A 1 -6.61 -8.62 8.40
N LEU A 2 -5.78 -9.40 7.69
CA LEU A 2 -4.55 -8.87 7.05
C LEU A 2 -4.83 -7.86 5.93
N HIS A 3 -6.01 -7.92 5.32
CA HIS A 3 -6.42 -6.97 4.28
C HIS A 3 -6.32 -5.50 4.73
N ALA A 4 -6.69 -5.17 5.97
CA ALA A 4 -6.53 -3.81 6.48
C ALA A 4 -5.05 -3.39 6.55
N VAL A 5 -4.16 -4.29 7.00
CA VAL A 5 -2.71 -4.03 6.99
C VAL A 5 -2.19 -3.84 5.58
N TYR A 6 -2.66 -4.66 4.62
CA TYR A 6 -2.27 -4.56 3.21
C TYR A 6 -2.67 -3.21 2.62
N VAL A 7 -3.94 -2.82 2.76
CA VAL A 7 -4.48 -1.57 2.22
C VAL A 7 -3.77 -0.36 2.84
N ILE A 8 -3.55 -0.36 4.17
CA ILE A 8 -2.84 0.74 4.83
C ILE A 8 -1.37 0.79 4.43
N SER A 9 -0.68 -0.35 4.38
CA SER A 9 0.72 -0.39 3.94
C SER A 9 0.87 0.10 2.50
N PHE A 10 -0.05 -0.31 1.63
CA PHE A 10 -0.07 0.04 0.22
C PHE A 10 -0.39 1.52 0.00
N LEU A 11 -1.50 2.01 0.54
CA LEU A 11 -1.96 3.38 0.29
C LEU A 11 -1.13 4.43 1.06
N CYS A 12 -0.62 4.11 2.25
CA CYS A 12 0.20 5.04 3.03
C CYS A 12 1.70 4.89 2.74
N LEU A 13 2.09 4.06 1.76
CA LEU A 13 3.49 3.81 1.40
C LEU A 13 4.33 3.38 2.61
N LEU A 14 3.77 2.57 3.49
CA LEU A 14 4.44 2.04 4.68
C LEU A 14 5.00 0.65 4.40
N ARG A 15 6.12 0.33 5.04
CA ARG A 15 6.47 -1.07 5.27
C ARG A 15 5.48 -1.65 6.26
N PHE A 16 5.23 -2.95 6.21
CA PHE A 16 4.30 -3.54 7.17
C PHE A 16 4.79 -3.38 8.62
N ASP A 17 6.10 -3.36 8.90
CA ASP A 17 6.61 -3.18 10.28
C ASP A 17 6.34 -1.78 10.84
N GLU A 18 6.14 -0.80 9.96
CA GLU A 18 5.67 0.53 10.34
C GLU A 18 4.14 0.53 10.48
N ALA A 19 3.41 -0.12 9.56
CA ALA A 19 1.96 -0.21 9.64
C ALA A 19 1.49 -0.92 10.92
N LEU A 20 2.18 -1.98 11.35
CA LEU A 20 1.90 -2.72 12.59
C LEU A 20 2.12 -1.88 13.85
N LYS A 21 2.87 -0.78 13.78
CA LYS A 21 3.11 0.14 14.91
C LYS A 21 2.04 1.23 15.05
N ILE A 22 1.09 1.31 14.12
CA ILE A 22 0.01 2.29 14.18
C ILE A 22 -0.85 2.01 15.43
N GLN A 23 -1.16 3.06 16.17
CA GLN A 23 -2.04 3.02 17.32
C GLN A 23 -3.35 3.75 17.04
N VAL A 24 -4.41 3.31 17.70
CA VAL A 24 -5.73 3.92 17.64
C VAL A 24 -5.72 5.19 18.51
N HIS A 25 -6.17 6.31 17.93
CA HIS A 25 -6.27 7.62 18.60
C HIS A 25 -4.95 8.27 19.05
N GLU A 26 -3.78 7.78 18.63
CA GLU A 26 -2.51 8.50 18.82
C GLU A 26 -2.14 9.29 17.57
N THR A 27 -2.12 10.61 17.67
CA THR A 27 -1.40 11.47 16.73
C THR A 27 0.01 11.68 17.27
N SER A 28 1.06 11.26 16.56
CA SER A 28 2.43 11.52 17.02
C SER A 28 2.64 13.04 17.12
N GLN A 29 2.78 13.58 18.33
CA GLN A 29 3.07 14.99 18.56
C GLN A 29 4.47 15.42 18.06
N TYR A 30 5.32 14.45 17.70
CA TYR A 30 6.74 14.66 17.35
C TYR A 30 7.19 13.94 16.06
N GLY A 31 6.26 13.42 15.25
CA GLY A 31 6.60 12.68 14.04
C GLY A 31 6.93 13.59 12.85
N GLU A 32 8.06 13.35 12.19
CA GLU A 32 8.44 13.99 10.91
C GLU A 32 7.46 13.68 9.77
N ILE A 33 6.61 12.65 9.93
CA ILE A 33 5.65 12.20 8.92
C ILE A 33 4.29 12.85 9.18
N LYS A 34 3.80 13.58 8.17
CA LYS A 34 2.47 14.20 8.19
C LYS A 34 1.36 13.13 8.28
N PRO A 35 0.20 13.43 8.89
CA PRO A 35 -0.89 12.48 8.96
C PRO A 35 -1.43 12.13 7.57
N PHE A 36 -1.73 10.84 7.36
CA PHE A 36 -2.41 10.36 6.16
C PHE A 36 -3.92 10.62 6.28
N VAL A 37 -4.47 11.43 5.38
CA VAL A 37 -5.91 11.69 5.31
C VAL A 37 -6.55 10.67 4.36
N LEU A 38 -7.29 9.72 4.92
CA LEU A 38 -7.90 8.62 4.17
C LEU A 38 -9.38 8.89 3.91
N HIS A 39 -9.81 8.63 2.68
CA HIS A 39 -11.19 8.81 2.23
C HIS A 39 -11.81 7.47 1.84
N GLU A 40 -13.13 7.38 1.93
CA GLU A 40 -13.86 6.25 1.37
C GLU A 40 -13.76 6.28 -0.16
N PHE A 41 -13.44 5.13 -0.75
CA PHE A 41 -13.34 4.96 -2.20
C PHE A 41 -14.68 4.53 -2.79
N PRO A 42 -14.93 4.75 -4.09
CA PRO A 42 -16.15 4.31 -4.74
C PRO A 42 -16.23 2.78 -4.81
N GLU A 43 -17.38 2.24 -5.23
CA GLU A 43 -17.67 0.80 -5.13
C GLU A 43 -16.77 -0.04 -6.03
N GLU A 44 -16.38 0.49 -7.20
CA GLU A 44 -15.50 -0.19 -8.15
C GLU A 44 -14.11 -0.49 -7.57
N GLU A 45 -13.71 0.26 -6.54
CA GLU A 45 -12.44 0.11 -5.84
C GLU A 45 -12.64 -0.29 -4.36
N ALA A 46 -13.78 -0.89 -4.01
CA ALA A 46 -14.09 -1.30 -2.64
C ALA A 46 -13.00 -2.19 -2.02
N HIS A 47 -12.36 -3.04 -2.83
CA HIS A 47 -11.27 -3.93 -2.43
C HIS A 47 -9.98 -3.18 -2.01
N LEU A 48 -9.81 -1.92 -2.42
CA LEU A 48 -8.69 -1.04 -2.03
C LEU A 48 -9.13 0.07 -1.07
N CYS A 49 -10.41 0.11 -0.66
CA CYS A 49 -10.94 1.18 0.16
C CYS A 49 -10.38 1.11 1.60
N PRO A 50 -9.61 2.12 2.05
CA PRO A 50 -9.01 2.09 3.39
C PRO A 50 -10.07 2.18 4.49
N VAL A 51 -11.12 2.97 4.26
CA VAL A 51 -12.22 3.13 5.23
C VAL A 51 -12.94 1.79 5.43
N ARG A 52 -13.37 1.12 4.35
CA ARG A 52 -14.05 -0.17 4.46
C ARG A 52 -13.17 -1.24 5.09
N ALA A 53 -11.90 -1.31 4.69
CA ALA A 53 -10.96 -2.29 5.24
C ALA A 53 -10.72 -2.07 6.75
N LEU A 54 -10.53 -0.82 7.18
CA LEU A 54 -10.37 -0.47 8.59
C LEU A 54 -11.66 -0.69 9.39
N THR A 55 -12.82 -0.28 8.87
CA THR A 55 -14.11 -0.49 9.54
C THR A 55 -14.39 -1.98 9.75
N ALA A 56 -14.23 -2.80 8.71
CA ALA A 56 -14.40 -4.25 8.82
C ALA A 56 -13.42 -4.86 9.85
N TRP A 57 -12.18 -4.37 9.89
CA TRP A 57 -11.21 -4.80 10.88
C TRP A 57 -11.59 -4.41 12.31
N LEU A 58 -11.95 -3.15 12.55
CA LEU A 58 -12.34 -2.67 13.87
C LEU A 58 -13.59 -3.37 14.40
N GLN A 59 -14.59 -3.59 13.54
CA GLN A 59 -15.80 -4.34 13.89
C GLN A 59 -15.50 -5.79 14.28
N CYS A 60 -14.62 -6.46 13.53
CA CYS A 60 -14.26 -7.85 13.80
C CYS A 60 -13.35 -8.01 15.02
N SER A 61 -12.45 -7.05 15.24
CA SER A 61 -11.43 -7.10 16.29
C SER A 61 -11.90 -6.56 17.64
N GLY A 62 -12.90 -5.68 17.66
CA GLY A 62 -13.37 -5.02 18.88
C GLY A 62 -12.35 -4.08 19.52
N ILE A 63 -11.34 -3.63 18.76
CA ILE A 63 -10.28 -2.77 19.29
C ILE A 63 -10.79 -1.32 19.39
N GLU A 64 -10.73 -0.77 20.61
CA GLU A 64 -11.05 0.63 20.86
C GLU A 64 -9.80 1.49 21.13
N ARG A 65 -8.73 0.90 21.67
CA ARG A 65 -7.50 1.58 22.09
C ARG A 65 -6.27 0.68 21.96
N GLY A 66 -5.09 1.29 21.90
CA GLY A 66 -3.79 0.59 21.78
C GLY A 66 -3.38 0.42 20.32
N TYR A 67 -2.63 -0.64 20.01
CA TYR A 67 -2.21 -0.92 18.64
C TYR A 67 -3.39 -1.27 17.74
N LEU A 68 -3.43 -0.65 16.56
CA LEU A 68 -4.44 -0.93 15.53
C LEU A 68 -4.33 -2.37 15.03
N PHE A 69 -3.12 -2.92 15.01
CA PHE A 69 -2.85 -4.31 14.64
C PHE A 69 -2.12 -5.03 15.78
N PRO A 70 -2.85 -5.46 16.81
CA PRO A 70 -2.28 -6.06 18.00
C PRO A 70 -1.85 -7.50 17.76
N ILE A 71 -1.24 -8.11 18.79
CA ILE A 71 -0.89 -9.53 18.77
C ILE A 71 -2.11 -10.38 18.42
N ILE A 72 -1.90 -11.38 17.56
CA ILE A 72 -2.87 -12.42 17.27
C ILE A 72 -2.42 -13.70 17.98
N THR A 73 -3.37 -14.36 18.62
CA THR A 73 -3.15 -15.65 19.28
C THR A 73 -3.08 -16.79 18.26
N VAL A 74 -2.66 -17.98 18.69
CA VAL A 74 -2.60 -19.17 17.82
C VAL A 74 -3.97 -19.58 17.25
N ARG A 75 -5.07 -19.10 17.85
CA ARG A 75 -6.44 -19.36 17.40
C ARG A 75 -6.99 -18.27 16.46
N ASP A 76 -6.12 -17.44 15.88
CA ASP A 76 -6.49 -16.28 15.05
C ASP A 76 -7.40 -15.26 15.75
N GLN A 77 -7.32 -15.19 17.08
CA GLN A 77 -8.05 -14.19 17.88
C GLN A 77 -7.14 -13.04 18.29
N VAL A 78 -7.72 -11.84 18.38
CA VAL A 78 -7.06 -10.65 18.92
C VAL A 78 -6.63 -10.90 20.37
N GLY A 79 -5.34 -10.68 20.64
CA GLY A 79 -4.74 -10.78 21.96
C GLY A 79 -4.55 -9.42 22.64
N ASP A 80 -3.45 -9.28 23.36
CA ASP A 80 -3.08 -8.07 24.10
C ASP A 80 -2.93 -6.85 23.17
N SER A 81 -3.84 -5.88 23.29
CA SER A 81 -3.84 -4.65 22.46
C SER A 81 -2.74 -3.65 22.83
N SER A 82 -2.04 -3.86 23.95
CA SER A 82 -0.89 -3.06 24.34
C SER A 82 0.39 -3.41 23.58
N LYS A 83 0.35 -4.47 22.75
CA LYS A 83 1.51 -4.91 21.96
C LYS A 83 1.14 -5.06 20.49
N PRO A 84 2.01 -4.62 19.57
CA PRO A 84 1.79 -4.80 18.15
C PRO A 84 1.99 -6.27 17.77
N MET A 85 1.37 -6.69 16.68
CA MET A 85 1.69 -7.95 16.02
C MET A 85 3.18 -7.99 15.68
N LYS A 86 3.81 -9.15 15.88
CA LYS A 86 5.20 -9.37 15.46
C LYS A 86 5.29 -9.44 13.94
N SER A 87 6.28 -8.77 13.36
CA SER A 87 6.58 -8.78 11.93
C SER A 87 6.76 -10.19 11.37
N GLU A 88 7.37 -11.09 12.13
CA GLU A 88 7.58 -12.48 11.73
C GLU A 88 6.25 -13.22 11.57
N LYS A 89 5.31 -13.01 12.50
CA LYS A 89 3.99 -13.63 12.43
C LYS A 89 3.19 -13.08 11.26
N PHE A 90 3.25 -11.76 11.03
CA PHE A 90 2.63 -11.16 9.85
C PHE A 90 3.20 -11.74 8.55
N LEU A 91 4.52 -11.86 8.43
CA LEU A 91 5.19 -12.44 7.27
C LEU A 91 4.77 -13.89 7.03
N GLU A 92 4.69 -14.71 8.08
CA GLU A 92 4.21 -16.09 7.99
C GLU A 92 2.79 -16.12 7.38
N MET A 93 1.86 -15.34 7.93
CA MET A 93 0.48 -15.31 7.43
C MET A 93 0.38 -14.74 6.01
N PHE A 94 1.18 -13.72 5.70
CA PHE A 94 1.23 -13.14 4.36
C PHE A 94 1.75 -14.14 3.32
N ARG A 95 2.78 -14.92 3.65
CA ARG A 95 3.30 -15.96 2.76
C ARG A 95 2.26 -17.05 2.50
N ASN A 96 1.50 -17.44 3.51
CA ASN A 96 0.39 -18.39 3.33
C ASN A 96 -0.66 -17.85 2.35
N ASN A 97 -1.06 -16.58 2.49
CA ASN A 97 -2.00 -15.95 1.55
C ASN A 97 -1.45 -15.90 0.12
N LEU A 98 -0.14 -15.69 -0.06
CA LEU A 98 0.48 -15.72 -1.39
C LEU A 98 0.44 -17.13 -2.00
N LEU A 99 0.68 -18.16 -1.20
CA LEU A 99 0.58 -19.55 -1.64
C LEU A 99 -0.85 -19.91 -2.06
N ASP A 100 -1.86 -19.42 -1.33
CA ASP A 100 -3.28 -19.65 -1.66
C ASP A 100 -3.66 -19.12 -3.05
N ILE A 101 -3.02 -18.01 -3.47
CA ILE A 101 -3.19 -17.43 -4.81
C ILE A 101 -2.10 -17.86 -5.80
N LYS A 102 -1.30 -18.88 -5.46
CA LYS A 102 -0.26 -19.48 -6.30
C LYS A 102 0.86 -18.53 -6.70
N LEU A 103 1.19 -17.56 -5.85
CA LEU A 103 2.35 -16.69 -6.01
C LEU A 103 3.53 -17.18 -5.16
N ASP A 104 4.74 -17.06 -5.72
CA ASP A 104 5.98 -17.37 -4.98
C ASP A 104 6.20 -16.36 -3.85
N PRO A 105 6.15 -16.78 -2.56
CA PRO A 105 6.30 -15.87 -1.45
C PRO A 105 7.69 -15.27 -1.29
N TYR A 106 8.73 -15.88 -1.88
CA TYR A 106 10.12 -15.38 -1.77
C TYR A 106 10.34 -14.07 -2.54
N LEU A 107 9.46 -13.77 -3.51
CA LEU A 107 9.49 -12.51 -4.26
C LEU A 107 8.94 -11.33 -3.44
N TYR A 108 8.34 -11.60 -2.27
CA TYR A 108 7.67 -10.59 -1.46
C TYR A 108 8.27 -10.47 -0.06
N GLY A 109 8.37 -9.23 0.43
CA GLY A 109 8.98 -8.90 1.73
C GLY A 109 8.44 -7.61 2.33
N THR A 110 9.17 -7.06 3.31
CA THR A 110 8.83 -5.84 4.08
C THR A 110 8.46 -4.63 3.23
N HIS A 111 9.04 -4.54 2.05
CA HIS A 111 8.87 -3.43 1.14
C HIS A 111 7.82 -3.64 0.06
N SER A 112 7.22 -4.82 -0.08
CA SER A 112 6.38 -5.15 -1.24
C SER A 112 5.16 -4.25 -1.37
N PHE A 113 4.43 -3.98 -0.28
CA PHE A 113 3.27 -3.09 -0.33
C PHE A 113 3.66 -1.63 -0.56
N ARG A 114 4.75 -1.15 0.05
CA ARG A 114 5.31 0.19 -0.22
C ARG A 114 5.69 0.34 -1.70
N ARG A 115 6.35 -0.67 -2.29
CA ARG A 115 6.72 -0.70 -3.72
C ARG A 115 5.47 -0.68 -4.59
N GLY A 116 4.55 -1.61 -4.36
CA GLY A 116 3.31 -1.71 -5.14
C GLY A 116 2.46 -0.43 -5.07
N GLY A 117 2.36 0.19 -3.88
CA GLY A 117 1.67 1.46 -3.70
C GLY A 117 2.32 2.61 -4.46
N CYS A 118 3.66 2.66 -4.46
CA CYS A 118 4.43 3.65 -5.22
C CYS A 118 4.17 3.50 -6.72
N GLN A 119 4.26 2.27 -7.25
CA GLN A 119 3.96 1.96 -8.65
C GLN A 119 2.51 2.27 -9.01
N TYR A 120 1.56 1.93 -8.16
CA TYR A 120 0.14 2.25 -8.36
C TYR A 120 -0.12 3.76 -8.39
N PHE A 121 0.48 4.53 -7.48
CA PHE A 121 0.32 5.98 -7.52
C PHE A 121 0.96 6.60 -8.76
N ALA A 122 2.11 6.09 -9.19
CA ALA A 122 2.81 6.57 -10.38
C ALA A 122 2.07 6.22 -11.67
N SER A 123 1.74 4.95 -11.89
CA SER A 123 1.22 4.46 -13.17
C SER A 123 -0.31 4.58 -13.26
N HIS A 124 -1.03 4.07 -12.25
CA HIS A 124 -2.49 4.01 -12.30
C HIS A 124 -3.14 5.34 -11.88
N ARG A 125 -2.63 6.00 -10.83
CA ARG A 125 -3.13 7.31 -10.38
C ARG A 125 -2.46 8.50 -11.05
N ARG A 126 -1.34 8.28 -11.77
CA ARG A 126 -0.59 9.33 -12.50
C ARG A 126 -0.17 10.49 -11.61
N TRP A 127 0.20 10.18 -10.36
CA TRP A 127 0.79 11.16 -9.46
C TRP A 127 2.22 11.47 -9.88
N SER A 128 2.62 12.75 -9.76
CA SER A 128 4.02 13.11 -9.94
C SER A 128 4.86 12.48 -8.82
N LEU A 129 6.13 12.20 -9.09
CA LEU A 129 7.06 11.70 -8.07
C LEU A 129 7.11 12.61 -6.84
N ARG A 130 7.05 13.92 -7.07
CA ARG A 130 6.93 14.92 -6.00
C ARG A 130 5.73 14.66 -5.09
N ARG A 131 4.54 14.47 -5.67
CA ARG A 131 3.32 14.21 -4.89
C ARG A 131 3.43 12.89 -4.12
N ILE A 132 4.05 11.87 -4.70
CA ILE A 132 4.29 10.57 -4.05
C ILE A 132 5.23 10.75 -2.85
N CYS A 133 6.35 11.47 -3.01
CA CYS A 133 7.27 11.76 -1.91
C CYS A 133 6.60 12.59 -0.80
N GLU A 134 5.84 13.63 -1.15
CA GLU A 134 5.10 14.46 -0.19
C GLU A 134 4.08 13.63 0.60
N TRP A 135 3.39 12.71 -0.07
CA TRP A 135 2.43 11.81 0.56
C TRP A 135 3.11 10.79 1.48
N GLY A 136 4.17 10.13 1.02
CA GLY A 136 4.91 9.13 1.79
C GLY A 136 5.78 9.69 2.91
N GLY A 137 5.86 11.02 3.05
CA GLY A 137 6.76 11.68 4.01
C GLY A 137 8.24 11.46 3.68
N TRP A 138 8.60 11.33 2.40
CA TRP A 138 9.97 11.09 1.95
C TRP A 138 10.69 12.40 1.60
N SER A 139 12.02 12.36 1.65
CA SER A 139 12.84 13.50 1.25
C SER A 139 12.55 13.92 -0.19
N MET A 140 12.45 15.24 -0.37
CA MET A 140 12.29 15.89 -1.67
C MET A 140 13.63 16.17 -2.37
N GLU A 141 14.75 15.86 -1.72
CA GLU A 141 16.08 16.03 -2.30
C GLU A 141 16.32 14.99 -3.39
N PHE A 142 16.44 15.44 -4.63
CA PHE A 142 16.61 14.60 -5.82
C PHE A 142 17.91 13.79 -5.85
N SER A 143 18.86 14.05 -4.96
CA SER A 143 20.04 13.20 -4.73
C SER A 143 19.65 11.81 -4.20
N ASN A 144 18.46 11.68 -3.59
CA ASN A 144 17.96 10.42 -3.07
C ASN A 144 17.22 9.62 -4.16
N LEU A 145 17.96 8.74 -4.85
CA LEU A 145 17.43 7.67 -5.71
C LEU A 145 16.54 6.64 -4.98
N THR A 146 16.26 6.87 -3.69
CA THR A 146 15.44 6.04 -2.81
C THR A 146 14.04 5.79 -3.35
N ILE A 147 13.43 6.74 -4.08
CA ILE A 147 12.11 6.49 -4.71
C ILE A 147 12.21 5.57 -5.94
N VAL A 148 13.31 5.65 -6.70
CA VAL A 148 13.51 4.84 -7.92
C VAL A 148 13.45 3.35 -7.61
N LYS A 149 14.03 2.93 -6.47
CA LYS A 149 13.99 1.53 -6.03
C LYS A 149 12.56 1.01 -5.80
N TYR A 150 11.58 1.90 -5.59
CA TYR A 150 10.17 1.55 -5.41
C TYR A 150 9.35 1.71 -6.69
N LEU A 151 9.87 2.38 -7.72
CA LEU A 151 9.20 2.55 -9.01
C LEU A 151 9.61 1.47 -9.99
N ILE A 152 10.88 1.05 -9.96
CA ILE A 152 11.46 0.12 -10.92
C ILE A 152 12.15 -1.01 -10.16
N GLY A 153 11.84 -2.23 -10.55
CA GLY A 153 12.42 -3.47 -10.08
C GLY A 153 12.99 -4.27 -11.24
N TRP A 154 14.00 -5.09 -10.95
CA TRP A 154 14.59 -6.02 -11.92
C TRP A 154 13.58 -7.07 -12.42
N ASN A 155 12.55 -7.37 -11.62
CA ASN A 155 11.47 -8.32 -11.94
C ASN A 155 10.22 -7.63 -12.51
N ASP A 156 10.23 -6.33 -12.79
CA ASP A 156 9.03 -5.66 -13.32
C ASP A 156 8.88 -5.97 -14.81
N ASP A 157 7.70 -6.44 -15.21
CA ASP A 157 7.38 -6.65 -16.62
C ASP A 157 7.18 -5.31 -17.35
N PRO A 158 7.61 -5.18 -18.62
CA PRO A 158 7.33 -4.00 -19.42
C PRO A 158 5.82 -3.75 -19.55
N THR A 159 5.38 -2.53 -19.23
CA THR A 159 3.96 -2.15 -19.32
C THR A 159 3.50 -1.89 -20.75
N GLU A 160 4.43 -1.62 -21.66
CA GLU A 160 4.14 -1.42 -23.08
C GLU A 160 5.35 -1.81 -23.97
N LEU A 161 5.07 -2.09 -25.24
CA LEU A 161 6.10 -2.38 -26.23
C LEU A 161 6.92 -1.12 -26.54
N ARG A 162 8.23 -1.28 -26.69
CA ARG A 162 9.18 -0.18 -26.93
C ARG A 162 8.83 0.69 -28.15
N GLU A 163 8.29 0.09 -29.20
CA GLU A 163 7.88 0.77 -30.44
C GLU A 163 6.73 1.77 -30.23
N ASN A 164 5.99 1.64 -29.12
CA ASN A 164 4.84 2.49 -28.84
C ASN A 164 5.18 3.78 -28.08
N PHE A 165 6.33 3.87 -27.41
CA PHE A 165 6.68 5.00 -26.53
C PHE A 165 6.51 6.38 -27.16
N LEU A 166 6.71 6.50 -28.47
CA LEU A 166 6.56 7.75 -29.22
C LEU A 166 5.66 7.60 -30.45
N ASN A 167 4.82 6.55 -30.49
CA ASN A 167 3.92 6.33 -31.61
C ASN A 167 2.70 7.27 -31.49
N PRO A 168 2.59 8.33 -32.32
CA PRO A 168 1.50 9.29 -32.22
C PRO A 168 0.14 8.68 -32.57
N ASN A 169 0.13 7.51 -33.20
CA ASN A 169 -1.06 6.79 -33.63
C ASN A 169 -1.46 5.68 -32.63
N GLN A 170 -0.80 5.58 -31.48
CA GLN A 170 -1.16 4.59 -30.46
C GLN A 170 -2.58 4.89 -29.95
N LYS A 171 -3.43 3.86 -29.98
CA LYS A 171 -4.83 4.00 -29.54
C LYS A 171 -4.88 4.37 -28.06
N LEU A 172 -5.70 5.36 -27.72
CA LEU A 172 -5.95 5.75 -26.34
C LEU A 172 -6.51 4.56 -25.54
N THR A 173 -6.06 4.40 -24.30
CA THR A 173 -6.62 3.39 -23.39
C THR A 173 -7.94 3.88 -22.76
N VAL A 174 -8.57 2.98 -21.99
CA VAL A 174 -9.79 3.25 -21.23
C VAL A 174 -9.60 4.46 -20.31
N ARG A 175 -10.62 5.33 -20.23
CA ARG A 175 -10.64 6.50 -19.36
C ARG A 175 -10.49 6.06 -17.90
N CYS A 176 -9.50 6.60 -17.19
CA CYS A 176 -9.34 6.34 -15.76
C CYS A 176 -10.56 6.89 -14.98
N ALA A 177 -11.24 6.05 -14.21
CA ALA A 177 -12.44 6.42 -13.45
C ALA A 177 -12.18 7.54 -12.41
N MET A 178 -10.94 7.67 -11.92
CA MET A 178 -10.62 8.57 -10.82
C MET A 178 -9.97 9.89 -11.25
N CYS A 179 -9.08 9.86 -12.25
CA CYS A 179 -8.47 11.09 -12.76
C CYS A 179 -9.08 11.59 -14.08
N SER A 180 -10.01 10.83 -14.67
CA SER A 180 -10.67 11.12 -15.96
C SER A 180 -9.74 11.27 -17.17
N ARG A 181 -8.44 10.99 -17.03
CA ARG A 181 -7.48 11.08 -18.13
C ARG A 181 -7.58 9.85 -19.02
N THR A 182 -7.49 10.07 -20.33
CA THR A 182 -7.26 9.05 -21.37
C THR A 182 -5.83 9.24 -21.90
N CYS A 183 -4.97 8.22 -21.85
CA CYS A 183 -3.64 8.26 -22.49
C CYS A 183 -3.37 6.89 -23.11
N ALA A 184 -2.64 6.85 -24.22
CA ALA A 184 -2.20 5.59 -24.83
C ALA A 184 -1.21 4.81 -23.95
N CYS A 185 -0.52 5.49 -23.04
CA CYS A 185 0.55 5.01 -22.17
C CYS A 185 0.14 4.04 -21.03
N GLY A 186 -0.96 3.29 -21.17
CA GLY A 186 -1.38 2.30 -20.17
C GLY A 186 -1.82 2.89 -18.81
N CYS A 187 -2.33 2.02 -17.94
CA CYS A 187 -2.45 2.21 -16.50
C CYS A 187 -1.38 1.33 -15.83
#